data_AF-A0A932P219-F1
#
_entry.id   AF-A0A932P219-F1
#
_cell.length_a   1.000
_cell.length_b   1.000
_cell.length_c   1.000
_cell.angle_alpha   90.00
_cell.angle_beta   90.00
_cell.angle_gamma   90.00
#
_symmetry.space_group_name_H-M   'P 1'
#
loop_
_entity.id
_entity.type
_entity.pdbx_description
1 polymer ?
#
loop_
_entity_poly.entity_id
_entity_poly.type
_entity_poly.pdbx_seq_one_letter_code
_entity_poly.pdbx_strand_id
1 'polypeptide(L)' 'NGKYEILTDKEGFEFDPINFDASGTIIPPIAIKARRTLAPQIPSPTVHNTNFNYQTPA' A
#
# COMPACT_ATOMS: atom_id res chain seq x y z
N ASN A 1 30.03 -13.85 10.91
CA ASN A 1 28.56 -13.84 11.06
C ASN A 1 28.00 -12.82 10.08
N GLY A 2 27.23 -13.27 9.10
CA GLY A 2 26.60 -12.40 8.11
C GLY A 2 25.22 -11.96 8.59
N LYS A 3 24.86 -10.71 8.35
CA LYS A 3 23.51 -10.19 8.58
C LYS A 3 22.85 -9.96 7.24
N TYR A 4 21.63 -10.42 7.07
CA TYR A 4 20.90 -10.36 5.81
C TYR A 4 19.51 -9.80 6.01
N GLU A 5 18.99 -9.18 4.96
CA GLU A 5 17.65 -8.63 4.89
C GLU A 5 16.94 -9.16 3.65
N ILE A 6 15.65 -9.49 3.80
CA ILE A 6 14.74 -9.85 2.72
C ILE A 6 13.78 -8.68 2.51
N LEU A 7 13.82 -8.12 1.30
CA LEU A 7 12.85 -7.14 0.81
C LEU A 7 11.95 -7.83 -0.21
N THR A 8 10.64 -7.55 -0.14
CA THR A 8 9.63 -8.11 -1.05
C THR A 8 8.77 -6.99 -1.59
N ASP A 9 8.58 -7.00 -2.91
CA ASP A 9 7.74 -6.03 -3.61
C ASP A 9 6.66 -6.75 -4.43
N LYS A 10 5.43 -6.26 -4.33
CA LYS A 10 4.28 -6.73 -5.10
C LYS A 10 3.24 -5.63 -5.15
N GLU A 11 2.77 -5.30 -6.36
CA GLU A 11 1.74 -4.26 -6.55
C GLU A 11 0.50 -4.47 -5.68
N GLY A 12 0.06 -3.40 -5.01
CA GLY A 12 -1.11 -3.41 -4.13
C GLY A 12 -0.89 -4.12 -2.80
N PHE A 13 0.36 -4.45 -2.45
CA PHE A 13 0.72 -5.07 -1.19
C PHE A 13 1.96 -4.41 -0.59
N GLU A 14 1.96 -4.30 0.73
CA GLU A 14 3.08 -3.86 1.54
C GLU A 14 3.58 -4.99 2.43
N PHE A 15 4.89 -5.10 2.55
CA PHE A 15 5.58 -6.12 3.32
C PHE A 15 6.53 -5.46 4.30
N ASP A 16 6.63 -6.03 5.50
CA ASP A 16 7.65 -5.62 6.46
C ASP A 16 8.98 -6.29 6.12
N PRO A 17 10.12 -5.59 6.23
CA PRO A 17 11.44 -6.17 5.97
C PRO A 17 11.76 -7.24 7.01
N ILE A 18 12.37 -8.35 6.57
CA ILE A 18 12.77 -9.45 7.45
C ILE A 18 14.28 -9.52 7.53
N ASN A 19 14.80 -9.42 8.76
CA ASN A 19 16.23 -9.48 9.04
C ASN A 19 16.60 -10.79 9.73
N PHE A 20 17.73 -11.40 9.37
CA PHE A 20 18.24 -12.62 10.01
C PHE A 20 19.77 -12.70 10.00
N ASP A 21 20.30 -13.47 10.97
CA ASP A 21 21.74 -13.72 11.10
C ASP A 21 22.11 -15.11 10.57
N ALA A 22 23.17 -15.19 9.75
CA ALA A 22 23.78 -16.45 9.35
C ALA A 22 24.94 -16.80 10.29
N SER A 23 24.65 -17.64 11.29
CA SER A 23 25.59 -18.10 12.33
C SER A 23 26.04 -19.55 12.15
N GLY A 24 25.91 -20.12 10.94
CA GLY A 24 26.29 -21.52 10.65
C GLY A 24 25.26 -22.56 11.07
N THR A 25 24.06 -22.15 11.47
CA THR A 25 22.91 -23.01 11.76
C THR A 25 21.87 -22.92 10.64
N ILE A 26 21.06 -23.97 10.48
CA ILE A 26 19.93 -23.94 9.55
C ILE A 26 18.97 -22.83 9.97
N ILE A 27 18.63 -21.96 9.02
CA ILE A 27 17.61 -20.94 9.21
C ILE A 27 16.24 -21.63 9.08
N PRO A 28 15.35 -21.50 10.07
CA PRO A 28 14.02 -22.11 10.00
C PRO A 28 13.18 -21.47 8.88
N PRO A 29 12.06 -22.10 8.47
CA PRO A 29 11.15 -21.50 7.51
C PRO A 29 10.68 -20.10 7.93
N ILE A 30 10.81 -19.13 7.03
CA ILE A 30 10.40 -17.75 7.24
C ILE A 30 9.08 -17.51 6.50
N ALA A 31 8.04 -17.12 7.24
CA ALA A 31 6.76 -16.74 6.65
C ALA A 31 6.75 -15.25 6.29
N ILE A 32 6.48 -14.93 5.02
CA ILE A 32 6.32 -13.56 4.53
C ILE A 32 4.83 -13.23 4.49
N LYS A 33 4.41 -12.17 5.18
CA LYS A 33 3.02 -11.70 5.24
C LYS A 33 2.90 -10.31 4.64
N ALA A 34 1.78 -10.08 3.97
CA ALA A 34 1.49 -8.82 3.30
C ALA A 34 0.28 -8.12 3.93
N ARG A 35 0.29 -6.78 3.92
CA ARG A 35 -0.91 -5.97 4.07
C ARG A 35 -1.35 -5.51 2.69
N ARG A 36 -2.66 -5.54 2.39
CA ARG A 36 -3.18 -5.01 1.13
C ARG A 36 -3.14 -3.48 1.18
N THR A 37 -2.42 -2.87 0.25
CA THR A 37 -2.46 -1.42 0.06
C THR A 37 -3.78 -1.12 -0.65
N LEU A 38 -4.74 -0.56 0.07
CA LEU A 38 -5.90 0.05 -0.57
C LEU A 38 -5.34 1.19 -1.41
N ALA A 39 -5.65 1.19 -2.72
CA ALA A 39 -5.14 2.17 -3.67
C ALA A 39 -5.19 3.59 -3.09
N PRO A 40 -4.25 4.48 -3.45
CA PRO A 40 -4.45 5.90 -3.19
C PRO A 40 -5.80 6.28 -3.80
N GLN A 41 -6.80 6.48 -2.95
CA GLN A 41 -8.09 6.98 -3.35
C GLN A 41 -7.85 8.34 -4.01
N ILE A 42 -7.82 8.35 -5.35
CA ILE A 42 -8.10 9.57 -6.11
C ILE A 42 -9.44 10.02 -5.54
N PRO A 43 -9.51 11.18 -4.84
CA PRO A 43 -10.78 11.63 -4.30
C PRO A 43 -11.75 11.62 -5.47
N SER A 44 -12.85 10.86 -5.32
CA SER A 44 -13.90 10.81 -6.34
C SER A 44 -14.21 12.25 -6.74
N PRO A 45 -14.25 12.58 -8.04
CA PRO A 45 -14.44 13.97 -8.45
C PRO A 45 -15.70 14.51 -7.76
N THR A 46 -15.51 15.46 -6.85
CA THR A 46 -16.61 16.15 -6.18
C THR A 46 -17.43 16.84 -7.27
N VAL A 47 -18.60 16.27 -7.58
CA VAL A 47 -19.55 16.87 -8.52
C VAL A 47 -20.02 18.18 -7.88
N HIS A 48 -19.45 19.31 -8.30
CA HIS A 48 -20.03 20.62 -8.03
C HIS A 48 -21.31 20.74 -8.86
N ASN A 49 -22.46 20.64 -8.20
CA ASN A 49 -23.77 20.90 -8.77
C ASN A 49 -24.03 22.41 -8.82
N THR A 50 -23.63 23.09 -9.88
CA THR A 50 -24.06 24.47 -10.13
C THR A 50 -25.51 24.47 -10.64
N ASN A 51 -26.46 24.71 -9.73
CA ASN A 51 -27.84 25.03 -10.09
C ASN A 51 -27.87 26.42 -10.77
N PHE A 52 -28.05 26.46 -12.09
CA PHE A 52 -28.38 27.68 -12.81
C PHE A 52 -29.89 27.90 -12.77
N ASN A 53 -30.36 28.70 -11.80
CA ASN A 53 -31.73 29.21 -11.82
C ASN A 53 -31.84 30.31 -12.88
N TYR A 54 -32.54 30.05 -13.98
CA TYR A 54 -32.97 31.08 -14.91
C TYR A 54 -34.16 31.83 -14.30
N GLN A 55 -33.94 33.08 -13.92
CA GLN A 55 -35.01 33.97 -13.47
C GLN A 55 -35.59 34.67 -14.71
N THR A 56 -36.84 34.39 -15.06
CA THR A 56 -37.56 35.15 -16.09
C THR A 56 -37.79 36.57 -15.58
N PRO A 57 -37.41 37.62 -16.33
CA PRO A 57 -37.75 38.99 -15.95
C PRO A 57 -39.27 39.20 -16.07
N ALA A 58 -39.81 39.95 -15.11
CA ALA A 58 -41.20 40.40 -15.06
C ALA A 58 -41.48 41.52 -16.09
#